data_AF-A0A257LSR6-F1
#
_entry.id   AF-A0A257LSR6-F1
#
_cell.length_a   1.000
_cell.length_b   1.000
_cell.length_c   1.000
_cell.angle_alpha   90.00
_cell.angle_beta   90.00
_cell.angle_gamma   90.00
#
_symmetry.space_group_name_H-M   'P 1'
#
loop_
_entity.id
_entity.type
_entity.pdbx_description
1 polymer ?
#
loop_
_entity_poly.entity_id
_entity_poly.type
_entity_poly.pdbx_seq_one_letter_code
_entity_poly.pdbx_strand_id
1 'polypeptide(L)' 'MEKSIISDARAADLAKVRQARRMSPEMKFRAGSELFEEACRWTLAGISHQFPHLDEGGKMKELRRRLTLAEHSS' A
#
# COMPACT_ATOMS: atom_id res chain seq x y z
N MET A 1 28.88 6.01 6.12
CA MET A 1 27.92 5.88 5.00
C MET A 1 26.64 5.19 5.45
N GLU A 2 26.70 3.94 5.90
CA GLU A 2 25.52 3.16 6.34
C GLU A 2 24.74 3.79 7.52
N LYS A 3 25.47 4.33 8.52
CA LYS A 3 24.85 5.08 9.64
C LYS A 3 24.11 6.36 9.21
N SER A 4 24.52 6.98 8.09
CA SER A 4 23.85 8.16 7.54
C SER A 4 22.50 7.78 6.93
N ILE A 5 22.48 6.69 6.14
CA ILE A 5 21.27 6.19 5.48
C ILE A 5 20.19 5.84 6.51
N ILE A 6 20.56 5.18 7.62
CA ILE A 6 19.62 4.84 8.69
C ILE A 6 19.07 6.10 9.37
N SER A 7 19.91 7.10 9.60
CA SER A 7 19.50 8.39 10.16
C SER A 7 18.50 9.10 9.24
N ASP A 8 18.78 9.13 7.94
CA ASP A 8 17.95 9.78 6.93
C ASP A 8 16.59 9.08 6.78
N ALA A 9 16.58 7.75 6.80
CA ALA A 9 15.35 6.95 6.78
C ALA A 9 14.46 7.27 8.00
N ARG A 10 15.05 7.31 9.21
CA ARG A 10 14.32 7.68 10.43
C ARG A 10 13.78 9.12 10.36
N ALA A 11 14.56 10.06 9.82
CA ALA A 11 14.13 11.44 9.66
C ALA A 11 12.93 11.55 8.69
N ALA A 12 12.95 10.79 7.60
CA ALA A 12 11.85 10.71 6.64
C ALA A 12 10.58 10.13 7.27
N ASP A 13 10.70 9.05 8.06
CA ASP A 13 9.55 8.45 8.74
C ASP A 13 8.94 9.38 9.78
N LEU A 14 9.77 10.07 10.56
CA LEU A 14 9.30 11.08 11.51
C LEU A 14 8.62 12.26 10.81
N ALA A 15 9.06 12.64 9.60
CA ALA A 15 8.41 13.65 8.80
C ALA A 15 7.00 13.21 8.36
N LYS A 16 6.83 11.96 7.89
CA LYS A 16 5.53 11.38 7.56
C LYS A 16 4.59 11.36 8.75
N VAL A 17 5.08 10.96 9.93
CA VAL A 17 4.29 10.98 11.18
C VAL A 17 3.82 12.39 11.54
N ARG A 18 4.72 13.39 11.44
CA ARG A 18 4.35 14.80 11.70
C ARG A 18 3.31 15.32 10.72
N GLN A 19 3.45 14.97 9.43
CA GLN A 19 2.47 15.32 8.41
C GLN A 19 1.11 14.70 8.72
N ALA A 20 1.06 13.40 8.99
CA ALA A 20 -0.16 12.69 9.36
C ALA A 20 -0.83 13.32 10.60
N ARG A 21 -0.06 13.70 11.62
CA ARG A 21 -0.59 14.37 12.82
C ARG A 21 -1.27 15.73 12.54
N ARG A 22 -0.84 16.43 11.49
CA ARG A 22 -1.41 17.73 11.06
C ARG A 22 -2.63 17.60 10.15
N MET A 23 -2.91 16.42 9.62
CA MET A 23 -4.10 16.18 8.81
C MET A 23 -5.37 16.22 9.68
N SER A 24 -6.42 16.83 9.14
CA SER A 24 -7.76 16.75 9.72
C SER A 24 -8.27 15.31 9.65
N PRO A 25 -9.31 14.95 10.43
CA PRO A 25 -9.92 13.62 10.34
C PRO A 25 -10.33 13.24 8.91
N GLU A 26 -10.91 14.16 8.15
CA GLU A 26 -11.38 13.94 6.77
C GLU A 26 -10.20 13.69 5.82
N MET A 27 -9.11 14.45 5.98
CA MET A 27 -7.88 14.26 5.21
C MET A 27 -7.24 12.90 5.51
N LYS A 28 -7.18 12.51 6.78
CA LYS A 28 -6.67 11.18 7.17
C LYS A 28 -7.50 10.05 6.59
N PHE A 29 -8.83 10.19 6.64
CA PHE A 29 -9.74 9.20 6.09
C PHE A 29 -9.50 9.01 4.58
N ARG A 30 -9.41 10.12 3.83
CA ARG A 30 -9.12 10.07 2.39
C ARG A 30 -7.74 9.49 2.08
N ALA A 31 -6.72 9.88 2.83
CA ALA A 31 -5.36 9.34 2.66
C ALA A 31 -5.33 7.82 2.85
N GLY A 32 -6.15 7.27 3.75
CA GLY A 32 -6.32 5.82 3.89
C GLY A 32 -6.84 5.14 2.62
N SER A 33 -7.88 5.71 2.01
CA SER A 33 -8.44 5.19 0.74
C SER A 33 -7.42 5.24 -0.39
N GLU A 34 -6.73 6.38 -0.55
CA GLU A 34 -5.73 6.57 -1.60
C GLU A 34 -4.57 5.58 -1.48
N LEU A 35 -4.07 5.35 -0.26
CA LEU A 35 -3.03 4.37 0.02
C LEU A 35 -3.51 2.94 -0.27
N PHE A 36 -4.75 2.61 0.08
CA PHE A 36 -5.32 1.30 -0.18
C PHE A 36 -5.46 1.03 -1.69
N GLU A 37 -5.96 2.00 -2.44
CA GLU A 37 -6.06 1.91 -3.90
C GLU A 37 -4.68 1.75 -4.54
N GLU A 38 -3.67 2.49 -4.05
CA GLU A 38 -2.30 2.34 -4.51
C GLU A 38 -1.75 0.93 -4.25
N ALA A 39 -1.92 0.40 -3.03
CA ALA A 39 -1.52 -0.96 -2.71
C ALA A 39 -2.21 -2.01 -3.60
N CYS A 40 -3.49 -1.81 -3.92
CA CYS A 40 -4.21 -2.65 -4.87
C CYS A 40 -3.60 -2.60 -6.28
N ARG A 41 -3.21 -1.41 -6.77
CA ARG A 41 -2.54 -1.26 -8.08
C ARG A 41 -1.21 -2.01 -8.15
N TRP A 42 -0.37 -1.85 -7.12
CA TRP A 42 0.91 -2.58 -7.05
C TRP A 42 0.70 -4.09 -7.00
N THR A 43 -0.30 -4.53 -6.23
CA THR A 43 -0.65 -5.96 -6.15
C THR A 43 -1.13 -6.49 -7.50
N LEU A 44 -1.96 -5.74 -8.23
CA LEU A 44 -2.41 -6.11 -9.58
C LEU A 44 -1.27 -6.17 -10.59
N ALA A 45 -0.28 -5.29 -10.50
CA ALA A 45 0.92 -5.36 -11.33
C ALA A 45 1.68 -6.68 -11.06
N GLY A 46 1.83 -7.05 -9.79
CA GLY A 46 2.42 -8.33 -9.39
C GLY A 46 1.62 -9.54 -9.88
N ILE A 47 0.30 -9.51 -9.76
CA ILE A 47 -0.61 -10.57 -10.27
C ILE A 47 -0.48 -10.69 -11.79
N SER A 48 -0.44 -9.57 -12.51
CA SER A 48 -0.30 -9.55 -13.97
C SER A 48 1.01 -10.20 -14.42
N HIS A 49 2.09 -9.98 -13.68
CA HIS A 49 3.37 -10.63 -13.94
C HIS A 49 3.35 -12.13 -13.61
N GLN A 50 2.72 -12.53 -12.51
CA GLN A 50 2.63 -13.94 -12.07
C GLN A 50 1.70 -14.78 -12.96
N PHE A 51 0.63 -14.18 -13.47
CA PHE A 51 -0.41 -14.85 -14.23
C PHE A 51 -0.72 -14.10 -15.55
N PRO A 52 0.21 -14.13 -16.53
CA PRO A 52 0.08 -13.37 -17.77
C PRO A 52 -1.08 -13.84 -18.66
N HIS A 53 -1.60 -15.05 -18.43
CA HIS A 53 -2.70 -15.65 -19.20
C HIS A 53 -4.08 -15.26 -18.67
N LEU A 54 -4.17 -14.65 -17.47
CA LEU A 54 -5.46 -14.20 -16.94
C LEU A 54 -5.90 -12.92 -17.64
N ASP A 55 -7.19 -12.83 -17.92
CA ASP A 55 -7.83 -11.58 -18.29
C ASP A 55 -7.98 -10.66 -17.07
N GLU A 56 -8.45 -9.44 -17.29
CA GLU A 56 -8.65 -8.46 -16.21
C GLU A 56 -9.62 -8.97 -15.12
N GLY A 57 -10.65 -9.72 -15.52
CA GLY A 57 -11.59 -10.35 -14.59
C GLY A 57 -10.92 -11.36 -13.67
N GLY A 58 -10.07 -12.23 -14.22
CA GLY A 58 -9.29 -13.22 -13.49
C GLY A 58 -8.29 -12.58 -12.53
N LYS A 59 -7.58 -11.53 -12.98
CA LYS A 59 -6.66 -10.77 -12.12
C LYS A 59 -7.39 -10.10 -10.96
N MET A 60 -8.55 -9.51 -11.21
CA MET A 60 -9.38 -8.89 -10.17
C MET A 60 -9.92 -9.92 -9.16
N LYS A 61 -10.30 -11.11 -9.62
CA LYS A 61 -10.72 -12.21 -8.75
C LYS A 61 -9.58 -12.66 -7.83
N GLU A 62 -8.36 -12.77 -8.37
CA GLU A 62 -7.18 -13.11 -7.57
C GLU A 62 -6.81 -12.00 -6.58
N LEU A 63 -6.90 -10.72 -6.96
CA LEU A 63 -6.72 -9.60 -6.03
C LEU A 63 -7.69 -9.72 -4.85
N ARG A 64 -9.00 -9.91 -5.13
CA ARG A 64 -10.01 -10.09 -4.07
C ARG A 64 -9.69 -11.27 -3.15
N ARG A 65 -9.28 -12.42 -3.71
CA ARG A 65 -8.89 -13.58 -2.91
C ARG A 65 -7.75 -13.26 -1.95
N ARG A 66 -6.73 -12.52 -2.40
CA ARG A 66 -5.59 -12.10 -1.56
C ARG A 66 -5.99 -11.12 -0.46
N LEU A 67 -6.87 -10.16 -0.77
CA LEU A 67 -7.39 -9.21 0.21
C LEU A 67 -8.18 -9.94 1.31
N THR A 68 -9.03 -10.89 0.93
CA THR A 68 -9.76 -11.73 1.91
C THR A 68 -8.81 -12.49 2.81
N LEU A 69 -7.71 -13.07 2.29
CA LEU A 69 -6.73 -13.75 3.14
C LEU A 69 -6.08 -12.80 4.16
N ALA A 70 -5.79 -11.56 3.77
CA ALA A 70 -5.21 -10.57 4.67
C ALA A 70 -6.17 -10.20 5.82
N GLU A 71 -7.47 -10.04 5.55
CA GLU A 71 -8.49 -9.74 6.56
C GLU A 71 -8.64 -10.83 7.64
N HIS A 72 -8.37 -12.09 7.30
CA HIS A 72 -8.46 -13.22 8.23
C HIS A 72 -7.15 -13.49 8.98
N SER A 73 -6.07 -12.76 8.66
CA SER A 73 -4.73 -12.96 9.23
C SER A 73 -4.34 -11.89 10.25
N SER A 74 -5.21 -10.90 10.47
CA SER A 74 -5.00 -9.71 11.31
C SER A 74 -5.81 -9.72 12.59
#